data_AF-A0AAE3KN17-F1
#
_entry.id   AF-A0AAE3KN17-F1
#
_cell.length_a   1.000
_cell.length_b   1.000
_cell.length_c   1.000
_cell.angle_alpha   90.00
_cell.angle_beta   90.00
_cell.angle_gamma   90.00
#
_symmetry.space_group_name_H-M   'P 1'
#
loop_
_entity.id
_entity.type
_entity.pdbx_description
1 polymer ?
#
loop_
_entity_poly.entity_id
_entity_poly.type
_entity_poly.pdbx_seq_one_letter_code
_entity_poly.pdbx_strand_id
1 'polypeptide(L)' 'MSHDTINRYLNSENLTPELIWEKVRSELQDNPNACLVFDDTVLDKRFSSKIELVRRQ' A
#
# COMPACT_ATOMS: atom_id res chain seq x y z
N MET A 1 -18.23 5.51 3.92
CA MET A 1 -17.41 4.81 2.90
C MET A 1 -17.79 3.34 2.94
N SER A 2 -18.26 2.74 1.84
CA SER A 2 -18.62 1.32 1.79
C SER A 2 -17.41 0.46 1.40
N HIS A 3 -17.35 -0.78 1.87
CA HIS A 3 -16.34 -1.77 1.45
C HIS A 3 -16.32 -1.97 -0.07
N ASP A 4 -17.48 -1.93 -0.71
CA ASP A 4 -17.61 -2.05 -2.17
C ASP A 4 -16.90 -0.91 -2.92
N THR A 5 -17.01 0.32 -2.42
CA THR A 5 -16.39 1.50 -3.06
C THR A 5 -14.88 1.44 -3.01
N ILE A 6 -14.33 1.00 -1.87
CA ILE A 6 -12.88 0.86 -1.70
C ILE A 6 -12.36 -0.28 -2.56
N ASN A 7 -13.04 -1.43 -2.60
CA ASN A 7 -12.65 -2.55 -3.45
C ASN A 7 -12.70 -2.19 -4.93
N ARG A 8 -13.75 -1.49 -5.39
CA ARG A 8 -13.84 -1.02 -6.78
C ARG A 8 -12.67 -0.09 -7.13
N TYR A 9 -12.38 0.88 -6.26
CA TYR A 9 -11.24 1.80 -6.43
C TYR A 9 -9.91 1.04 -6.53
N LEU A 10 -9.64 0.12 -5.60
CA LEU A 10 -8.38 -0.66 -5.59
C LEU A 10 -8.27 -1.63 -6.78
N ASN A 11 -9.40 -2.11 -7.32
CA ASN A 11 -9.41 -2.98 -8.51
C ASN A 11 -9.28 -2.20 -9.82
N SER A 12 -9.80 -0.97 -9.90
CA SER A 12 -9.81 -0.18 -11.13
C SER A 12 -8.54 0.65 -11.31
N GLU A 13 -7.90 1.06 -10.21
CA GLU A 13 -6.73 1.92 -10.24
C GLU A 13 -5.43 1.13 -10.34
N ASN A 14 -4.58 1.52 -11.28
CA ASN A 14 -3.22 1.00 -11.37
C ASN A 14 -2.28 1.88 -10.54
N LEU A 15 -2.28 1.64 -9.22
CA LEU A 15 -1.44 2.38 -8.28
C LEU A 15 0.02 1.89 -8.36
N THR A 16 0.81 2.52 -9.23
CA THR A 16 2.24 2.24 -9.32
C THR A 16 2.98 2.81 -8.11
N PRO A 17 4.12 2.21 -7.71
CA PRO A 17 4.95 2.76 -6.63
C PRO A 17 5.37 4.23 -6.87
N GLU A 18 5.60 4.61 -8.12
CA GLU A 18 5.93 5.99 -8.52
C GLU A 18 4.77 6.96 -8.24
N LEU A 19 3.54 6.61 -8.66
CA LEU A 19 2.36 7.43 -8.39
C LEU A 19 2.09 7.57 -6.89
N ILE A 20 2.32 6.50 -6.12
CA ILE A 20 2.21 6.55 -4.66
C ILE A 20 3.26 7.51 -4.09
N TRP A 21 4.51 7.39 -4.53
CA TRP A 21 5.63 8.22 -4.07
C TRP A 21 5.38 9.71 -4.32
N GLU A 22 4.90 10.08 -5.51
CA GLU A 22 4.56 11.47 -5.85
C GLU A 22 3.54 12.08 -4.89
N LYS A 23 2.56 11.29 -4.44
CA LYS A 23 1.49 11.75 -3.53
C LYS A 23 1.93 11.85 -2.08
N VAL A 24 2.84 11.00 -1.63
CA VAL A 24 3.25 10.92 -0.20
C VAL A 24 4.51 11.72 0.10
N ARG A 25 5.35 12.02 -0.90
CA ARG A 25 6.63 12.70 -0.69
C ARG A 25 6.49 14.04 0.05
N SER A 26 5.47 14.83 -0.25
CA SER A 26 5.24 16.12 0.41
C SER A 26 4.86 16.00 1.89
N GLU A 27 4.32 14.84 2.30
CA GLU A 27 3.93 14.55 3.67
C GLU A 27 5.11 14.06 4.52
N LEU A 28 6.22 13.67 3.89
CA LEU A 28 7.43 13.27 4.58
C LEU A 28 8.21 14.51 5.03
N GLN A 29 8.54 14.56 6.31
CA GLN A 29 9.34 15.64 6.87
C GLN A 29 10.82 15.39 6.61
N ASP A 30 11.45 16.28 5.85
CA ASP A 30 12.89 16.28 5.70
C ASP A 30 13.55 16.69 7.03
N ASN A 31 14.33 15.78 7.60
CA ASN A 31 15.12 16.05 8.81
C ASN A 31 16.54 15.52 8.59
N PRO A 32 17.59 16.36 8.76
CA PRO A 32 18.98 15.95 8.54
C PRO A 32 19.45 14.82 9.47
N ASN A 33 18.75 14.56 10.57
CA ASN A 33 19.02 13.47 11.50
C ASN A 33 18.08 12.27 11.32
N ALA A 34 17.20 12.29 10.32
CA ALA A 34 16.36 11.14 10.01
C ALA A 34 17.18 10.04 9.32
N CYS A 35 16.73 8.80 9.50
CA CYS A 35 17.25 7.65 8.77
C CYS A 35 16.08 6.86 8.18
N LEU A 36 16.32 6.23 7.02
CA LEU A 36 15.38 5.30 6.42
C LEU A 36 15.59 3.93 7.07
N VAL A 37 14.58 3.42 7.75
CA VAL A 37 14.57 2.04 8.26
C VAL A 37 13.70 1.21 7.32
N PHE A 38 14.28 0.13 6.80
CA PHE A 38 13.60 -0.81 5.92
C PHE A 38 13.84 -2.23 6.42
N ASP A 39 12.78 -3.03 6.48
CA ASP A 39 12.80 -4.44 6.88
C ASP A 39 11.78 -5.23 6.04
N ASP A 40 12.13 -6.45 5.65
CA ASP A 40 11.26 -7.32 4.88
C ASP A 40 10.34 -8.10 5.83
N THR A 41 9.04 -7.76 5.86
CA THR A 41 8.05 -8.49 6.66
C THR A 41 7.27 -9.49 5.81
N VAL A 42 7.25 -10.76 6.24
CA VAL A 42 6.32 -11.76 5.70
C VAL A 42 4.97 -11.61 6.39
N LEU A 43 3.98 -11.07 5.67
CA LEU A 43 2.62 -10.93 6.18
C LEU A 43 1.86 -12.25 6.03
N ASP A 44 1.57 -12.91 7.15
CA ASP A 44 0.72 -14.11 7.19
C ASP A 44 -0.77 -13.72 6.99
N LYS A 45 -1.22 -13.75 5.74
CA LYS A 45 -2.61 -13.48 5.37
C LYS A 45 -3.46 -14.74 5.44
N ARG A 46 -3.71 -15.28 6.64
CA ARG A 46 -4.51 -16.52 6.84
C ARG A 46 -5.93 -16.48 6.29
N PHE A 47 -6.52 -15.29 6.16
CA PHE A 47 -7.85 -15.08 5.57
C PHE A 47 -7.80 -14.58 4.13
N SER A 48 -6.63 -14.63 3.48
CA SER A 48 -6.43 -14.23 2.08
C SER A 48 -7.38 -14.90 1.11
N SER A 49 -7.83 -16.11 1.40
CA SER A 49 -8.82 -16.87 0.61
C SER A 49 -10.19 -16.20 0.52
N LYS A 50 -10.51 -15.28 1.43
CA LYS A 50 -11.75 -14.49 1.44
C LYS A 50 -11.57 -13.07 0.87
N ILE A 51 -10.36 -12.72 0.45
CA ILE A 51 -10.02 -11.39 -0.07
C ILE A 51 -9.82 -11.52 -1.59
N GLU A 52 -10.77 -10.99 -2.35
CA GLU A 52 -10.83 -11.08 -3.81
C GLU A 52 -9.59 -10.49 -4.53
N LEU A 53 -8.92 -9.54 -3.87
CA LEU A 53 -7.77 -8.76 -4.37
C LEU A 53 -6.39 -9.34 -3.99
N VAL A 54 -6.32 -10.55 -3.43
CA VAL A 54 -5.03 -11.09 -2.96
C VAL A 54 -4.14 -11.49 -4.15
N ARG A 55 -2.93 -10.91 -4.20
CA ARG A 55 -1.82 -11.47 -4.99
C ARG A 55 -1.15 -12.57 -4.17
N ARG A 56 -1.07 -13.77 -4.73
CA ARG A 56 -0.26 -14.87 -4.19
C ARG A 56 1.17 -14.67 -4.68
N GLN A 57 2.12 -14.68 -3.74
CA GLN A 57 3.56 -14.67 -4.03
C GLN A 57 4.06 -16.10 -4.18
#